data_AF-A8PTZ5-F1
#
_entry.id   AF-A8PTZ5-F1
#
_cell.length_a   1.000
_cell.length_b   1.000
_cell.length_c   1.000
_cell.angle_alpha   90.00
_cell.angle_beta   90.00
_cell.angle_gamma   90.00
#
_symmetry.space_group_name_H-M   'P 1'
#
loop_
_entity.id
_entity.type
_entity.pdbx_description
1 polymer ?
#
loop_
_entity_poly.entity_id
_entity_poly.type
_entity_poly.pdbx_seq_one_letter_code
_entity_poly.pdbx_strand_id
1 'polypeptide(L)'
;MSQDPYHDYEREIKQALGNAETLSRDAPFDASARKALENTLDSLRQDLSDVQQTVNIVEQSDSERFGIDANELARRKTFIAKCVRELKQLSGSLTVSEPVASGSLAWEREQQQMLLANQDQALDTIGTSLSTLRSQAHLIGQETDEQVLMLGELDADVDQTQTRLQRAMTRMDQFVARTDAKLGGWCVWILIVVLLLLLLLVLLL
;
A
#
# COMPACT_ATOMS: atom_id res chain seq x y z
N MET A 1 -21.19 -16.26 -19.91
CA MET A 1 -20.11 -16.09 -20.92
C MET A 1 -19.54 -14.72 -20.69
N SER A 2 -18.23 -14.62 -20.43
CA SER A 2 -17.57 -13.32 -20.25
C SER A 2 -17.62 -12.55 -21.57
N GLN A 3 -18.24 -11.37 -21.56
CA GLN A 3 -18.31 -10.48 -22.70
C GLN A 3 -16.90 -9.97 -23.01
N ASP A 4 -16.51 -9.92 -24.29
CA ASP A 4 -15.20 -9.42 -24.69
C ASP A 4 -15.06 -7.93 -24.33
N PRO A 5 -14.14 -7.55 -23.44
CA PRO A 5 -13.94 -6.15 -23.03
C PRO A 5 -13.55 -5.23 -24.18
N TYR A 6 -13.04 -5.76 -25.29
CA TYR A 6 -12.61 -4.98 -26.45
C TYR A 6 -13.68 -4.02 -26.96
N HIS A 7 -14.95 -4.45 -26.99
CA HIS A 7 -16.03 -3.61 -27.50
C HIS A 7 -16.36 -2.44 -26.57
N ASP A 8 -16.01 -2.53 -25.29
CA ASP A 8 -16.20 -1.44 -24.34
C ASP A 8 -15.14 -0.36 -24.60
N TYR A 9 -13.88 -0.76 -24.71
CA TYR A 9 -12.79 0.12 -25.14
C TYR A 9 -13.03 0.75 -26.51
N GLU A 10 -13.58 0.00 -27.47
CA GLU A 10 -13.93 0.53 -28.79
C GLU A 10 -14.93 1.69 -28.70
N ARG A 11 -15.92 1.59 -27.80
CA ARG A 11 -16.92 2.65 -27.59
C ARG A 11 -16.30 3.86 -26.90
N GLU A 12 -15.49 3.65 -25.88
CA GLU A 12 -14.81 4.71 -25.14
C GLU A 12 -13.86 5.51 -26.03
N ILE A 13 -13.05 4.84 -26.85
CA ILE A 13 -12.14 5.48 -27.81
C ILE A 13 -12.93 6.33 -28.81
N LYS A 14 -14.06 5.82 -29.34
CA LYS A 14 -14.92 6.60 -30.26
C LYS A 14 -15.49 7.85 -29.60
N GLN A 15 -15.92 7.75 -28.34
CA GLN A 15 -16.45 8.89 -27.60
C GLN A 15 -15.37 9.93 -27.31
N ALA A 16 -14.21 9.49 -26.84
CA ALA A 16 -13.08 10.37 -26.55
C ALA A 16 -12.56 11.06 -27.81
N LEU A 17 -12.56 10.38 -28.96
CA LEU A 17 -12.18 10.96 -30.25
C LEU A 17 -13.19 12.02 -30.74
N GLY A 18 -14.49 11.78 -30.56
CA GLY A 18 -15.52 12.78 -30.81
C GLY A 18 -15.39 14.02 -29.92
N ASN A 19 -15.08 13.82 -28.63
CA ASN A 19 -14.80 14.92 -27.70
C ASN A 19 -13.54 15.69 -28.12
N ALA A 20 -12.46 14.99 -28.50
CA ALA A 20 -11.24 15.61 -29.00
C ALA A 20 -11.49 16.42 -30.28
N GLU A 21 -12.35 15.95 -31.18
CA GLU A 21 -12.75 16.71 -32.37
C GLU A 21 -13.51 18.00 -32.01
N THR A 22 -14.45 17.94 -31.05
CA THR A 22 -15.14 19.15 -30.56
C THR A 22 -14.17 20.15 -29.93
N LEU A 23 -13.29 19.67 -29.05
CA LEU A 23 -12.27 20.51 -28.41
C LEU A 23 -11.27 21.08 -29.43
N SER A 24 -10.97 20.35 -30.51
CA SER A 24 -10.09 20.83 -31.59
C SER A 24 -10.69 21.99 -32.38
N ARG A 25 -12.01 22.13 -32.42
CA ARG A 25 -12.68 23.27 -33.07
C ARG A 25 -12.60 24.52 -32.20
N ASP A 26 -12.62 24.35 -30.88
CA ASP A 26 -12.62 25.43 -29.90
C ASP A 26 -11.21 25.85 -29.47
N ALA A 27 -10.23 24.94 -29.59
CA ALA A 27 -8.82 25.14 -29.21
C ALA A 27 -8.13 26.39 -29.80
N PRO A 28 -8.43 26.87 -31.03
CA PRO A 28 -7.85 28.11 -31.55
C PRO A 28 -8.29 29.38 -30.79
N PHE A 29 -9.43 29.33 -30.10
CA PHE A 29 -10.06 30.49 -29.45
C PHE A 29 -10.06 30.40 -27.92
N ASP A 30 -9.89 29.19 -27.36
CA ASP A 30 -9.90 28.95 -25.92
C ASP A 30 -8.66 28.14 -25.48
N ALA A 31 -7.83 28.76 -24.64
CA ALA A 31 -6.65 28.13 -24.05
C ALA A 31 -7.02 26.96 -23.11
N SER A 32 -8.17 27.03 -22.44
CA SER A 32 -8.71 25.94 -21.62
C SER A 32 -9.09 24.74 -22.48
N ALA A 33 -9.82 24.98 -23.58
CA ALA A 33 -10.14 23.95 -24.56
C ALA A 33 -8.88 23.31 -25.18
N ARG A 34 -7.85 24.11 -25.47
CA ARG A 34 -6.55 23.61 -25.94
C ARG A 34 -5.89 22.67 -24.93
N LYS A 35 -5.86 23.05 -23.63
CA LYS A 35 -5.30 22.20 -22.58
C LYS A 35 -6.12 20.93 -22.36
N ALA A 36 -7.45 21.04 -22.40
CA ALA A 36 -8.35 19.89 -22.32
C ALA A 36 -8.14 18.93 -23.51
N LEU A 37 -7.92 19.47 -24.71
CA LEU A 37 -7.59 18.67 -25.90
C LEU A 37 -6.26 17.94 -25.75
N GLU A 38 -5.20 18.62 -25.30
CA GLU A 38 -3.90 17.99 -25.03
C GLU A 38 -4.05 16.79 -24.09
N ASN A 39 -4.71 16.99 -22.95
CA ASN A 39 -4.94 15.93 -21.97
C ASN A 39 -5.74 14.77 -22.59
N THR A 40 -6.79 15.08 -23.36
CA THR A 40 -7.63 14.06 -24.02
C THR A 40 -6.84 13.27 -25.06
N LEU A 41 -5.97 13.91 -25.84
CA LEU A 41 -5.12 13.24 -26.83
C LEU A 41 -4.07 12.36 -26.17
N ASP A 42 -3.51 12.76 -25.02
CA ASP A 42 -2.55 11.94 -24.29
C ASP A 42 -3.20 10.70 -23.68
N SER A 43 -4.39 10.81 -23.10
CA SER A 43 -5.18 9.66 -22.65
C SER A 43 -5.50 8.71 -23.82
N LEU A 44 -5.99 9.24 -24.94
CA LEU A 44 -6.29 8.45 -26.15
C LEU A 44 -5.05 7.71 -26.71
N ARG A 45 -3.86 8.30 -26.63
CA ARG A 45 -2.60 7.64 -27.04
C ARG A 45 -2.32 6.43 -26.18
N GLN A 46 -2.49 6.55 -24.86
CA GLN A 46 -2.29 5.46 -23.93
C GLN A 46 -3.32 4.34 -24.17
N ASP A 47 -4.61 4.68 -24.26
CA ASP A 47 -5.68 3.71 -24.48
C ASP A 47 -5.48 2.92 -25.79
N LEU A 48 -5.09 3.61 -26.87
CA LEU A 48 -4.79 2.96 -28.15
C LEU A 48 -3.56 2.05 -28.07
N SER A 49 -2.54 2.42 -27.30
CA SER A 49 -1.36 1.58 -27.08
C SER A 49 -1.76 0.28 -26.36
N ASP A 50 -2.57 0.37 -25.32
CA ASP A 50 -2.99 -0.77 -24.51
C ASP A 50 -3.87 -1.74 -25.32
N VAL A 51 -4.82 -1.20 -26.10
CA VAL A 51 -5.66 -1.99 -27.01
C VAL A 51 -4.81 -2.64 -28.12
N GLN A 52 -3.81 -1.93 -28.66
CA GLN A 52 -2.91 -2.47 -29.66
C GLN A 52 -2.06 -3.63 -29.11
N GLN A 53 -1.54 -3.49 -27.88
CA GLN A 53 -0.82 -4.57 -27.21
C GLN A 53 -1.70 -5.80 -27.02
N THR A 54 -2.95 -5.60 -26.60
CA THR A 54 -3.92 -6.69 -26.42
C THR A 54 -4.19 -7.42 -27.74
N VAL A 55 -4.40 -6.67 -28.83
CA VAL A 55 -4.58 -7.24 -30.17
C VAL A 55 -3.34 -8.01 -30.64
N ASN A 56 -2.14 -7.50 -30.37
CA ASN A 56 -0.89 -8.20 -30.71
C ASN A 56 -0.74 -9.51 -29.91
N ILE A 57 -1.13 -9.54 -28.64
CA ILE A 57 -1.10 -10.76 -27.81
C ILE A 57 -2.06 -11.82 -28.39
N VAL A 58 -3.28 -11.41 -28.77
CA VAL A 58 -4.28 -12.29 -29.41
C VAL A 58 -3.81 -12.77 -30.78
N GLU A 59 -3.05 -11.97 -31.52
CA GLU A 59 -2.47 -12.39 -32.79
C GLU A 59 -1.37 -13.45 -32.60
N GLN A 60 -0.49 -13.26 -31.62
CA GLN A 60 0.62 -14.17 -31.34
C GLN A 60 0.16 -15.45 -30.63
N SER A 61 -0.92 -15.36 -29.85
CA SER A 61 -1.50 -16.45 -29.08
C SER A 61 -2.73 -16.96 -29.80
N ASP A 62 -2.63 -18.11 -30.47
CA ASP A 62 -3.69 -18.89 -31.12
C ASP A 62 -5.12 -18.31 -30.92
N SER A 63 -5.57 -17.51 -31.90
CA SER A 63 -6.78 -16.69 -31.79
C SER A 63 -8.06 -17.51 -31.58
N GLU A 64 -8.04 -18.78 -31.98
CA GLU A 64 -9.11 -19.76 -31.75
C GLU A 64 -9.35 -20.03 -30.26
N ARG A 65 -8.30 -19.94 -29.42
CA ARG A 65 -8.42 -20.10 -27.96
C ARG A 65 -9.24 -19.01 -27.31
N PHE A 66 -9.29 -17.82 -27.93
CA PHE A 66 -10.05 -16.68 -27.45
C PHE A 66 -11.40 -16.52 -28.17
N GLY A 67 -11.73 -17.43 -29.10
CA GLY A 67 -12.94 -17.34 -29.91
C GLY A 67 -12.95 -16.14 -30.86
N ILE A 68 -11.77 -15.62 -31.23
CA ILE A 68 -11.61 -14.47 -32.12
C ILE A 68 -11.20 -14.98 -33.51
N ASP A 69 -12.11 -14.82 -34.48
CA ASP A 69 -11.85 -15.16 -35.87
C ASP A 69 -10.87 -14.17 -36.53
N ALA A 70 -10.15 -14.61 -37.57
CA ALA A 70 -9.22 -13.79 -38.33
C ALA A 70 -9.89 -12.53 -38.90
N ASN A 71 -11.17 -12.62 -39.28
CA ASN A 71 -11.96 -11.48 -39.74
C ASN A 71 -12.17 -10.44 -38.64
N GLU A 72 -12.41 -10.89 -37.41
CA GLU A 72 -12.59 -10.01 -36.25
C GLU A 72 -11.27 -9.33 -35.90
N LEU A 73 -10.18 -10.09 -35.82
CA LEU A 73 -8.84 -9.54 -35.59
C LEU A 73 -8.46 -8.47 -36.63
N ALA A 74 -8.78 -8.69 -37.91
CA ALA A 74 -8.58 -7.73 -38.98
C ALA A 74 -9.41 -6.44 -38.80
N ARG A 75 -10.66 -6.56 -38.33
CA ARG A 75 -11.50 -5.40 -37.99
C ARG A 75 -10.86 -4.58 -36.86
N ARG A 76 -10.36 -5.23 -35.80
CA ARG A 76 -9.72 -4.55 -34.66
C ARG A 76 -8.49 -3.76 -35.08
N LYS A 77 -7.62 -4.38 -35.88
CA LYS A 77 -6.43 -3.72 -36.45
C LYS A 77 -6.79 -2.52 -37.32
N THR A 78 -7.83 -2.65 -38.15
CA THR A 78 -8.30 -1.57 -39.02
C THR A 78 -8.84 -0.40 -38.21
N PHE A 79 -9.58 -0.68 -37.13
CA PHE A 79 -10.08 0.32 -36.19
C PHE A 79 -8.94 1.08 -35.51
N ILE A 80 -7.98 0.37 -34.90
CA ILE A 80 -6.81 0.98 -34.25
C ILE A 80 -6.05 1.87 -35.25
N ALA A 81 -5.78 1.37 -36.45
CA ALA A 81 -5.08 2.13 -37.48
C ALA A 81 -5.85 3.40 -37.89
N LYS A 82 -7.19 3.37 -37.90
CA LYS A 82 -8.03 4.54 -38.14
C LYS A 82 -7.89 5.57 -37.01
N CYS A 83 -8.04 5.15 -35.77
CA CYS A 83 -7.93 6.03 -34.61
C CYS A 83 -6.53 6.68 -34.49
N VAL A 84 -5.45 5.93 -34.74
CA VAL A 84 -4.09 6.48 -34.75
C VAL A 84 -3.92 7.57 -35.80
N ARG A 85 -4.52 7.42 -36.99
CA ARG A 85 -4.49 8.46 -38.03
C ARG A 85 -5.25 9.71 -37.61
N GLU A 86 -6.45 9.56 -37.06
CA GLU A 86 -7.28 10.68 -36.59
C GLU A 86 -6.59 11.43 -35.45
N LEU A 87 -6.01 10.71 -34.49
CA LEU A 87 -5.22 11.29 -33.40
C LEU A 87 -4.03 12.11 -33.93
N LYS A 88 -3.33 11.60 -34.95
CA LYS A 88 -2.22 12.31 -35.59
C LYS A 88 -2.69 13.60 -36.30
N GLN A 89 -3.87 13.59 -36.91
CA GLN A 89 -4.45 14.78 -37.53
C GLN A 89 -4.81 15.85 -36.49
N LEU A 90 -5.50 15.46 -35.42
CA LEU A 90 -5.88 16.36 -34.32
C LEU A 90 -4.66 16.94 -33.60
N SER A 91 -3.66 16.10 -33.32
CA SER A 91 -2.39 16.55 -32.75
C SER A 91 -1.61 17.46 -33.70
N GLY A 92 -1.67 17.23 -35.01
CA GLY A 92 -1.04 18.10 -36.00
C GLY A 92 -1.67 19.50 -36.02
N SER A 93 -2.99 19.58 -35.87
CA SER A 93 -3.72 20.85 -35.78
C SER A 93 -3.27 21.69 -34.58
N LEU A 94 -2.99 21.06 -33.43
CA LEU A 94 -2.46 21.75 -32.25
C LEU A 94 -1.08 22.36 -32.47
N THR A 95 -0.21 21.67 -33.21
CA THR A 95 1.17 22.13 -33.46
C THR A 95 1.26 23.25 -34.49
N VAL A 96 0.27 23.38 -35.38
CA VAL A 96 0.26 24.42 -36.42
C VAL A 96 -0.34 25.75 -35.90
N SER A 97 -1.04 25.73 -34.75
CA SER A 97 -1.58 26.92 -34.08
C SER A 97 -0.61 27.57 -33.07
N GLU A 98 0.70 27.53 -33.33
CA GLU A 98 1.65 28.52 -32.77
C GLU A 98 1.75 29.71 -33.74
N PRO A 99 1.12 30.87 -33.44
CA PRO A 99 1.45 32.09 -34.16
C PRO A 99 2.78 32.63 -33.63
N VAL A 100 3.65 32.98 -34.58
CA VAL A 100 4.91 33.69 -34.39
C VAL A 100 4.77 34.87 -33.41
N ALA A 101 5.71 34.92 -32.47
CA ALA A 101 5.98 35.94 -31.48
C ALA A 101 5.61 37.39 -31.89
N SER A 102 4.85 38.08 -31.02
CA SER A 102 5.05 39.49 -30.62
C SER A 102 4.03 40.01 -29.59
N GLY A 103 2.85 39.38 -29.44
CA GLY A 103 1.85 39.76 -28.42
C GLY A 103 1.88 38.94 -27.12
N SER A 104 2.53 37.76 -27.15
CA SER A 104 2.41 36.72 -26.12
C SER A 104 3.24 36.96 -24.86
N LEU A 105 4.35 37.69 -24.92
CA LEU A 105 5.32 37.75 -23.80
C LEU A 105 4.78 38.40 -22.51
N ALA A 106 3.81 39.31 -22.60
CA ALA A 106 3.18 39.92 -21.43
C ALA A 106 2.13 39.00 -20.80
N TRP A 107 1.28 38.41 -21.64
CA TRP A 107 0.23 37.47 -21.22
C TRP A 107 0.81 36.16 -20.68
N GLU A 108 1.87 35.67 -21.31
CA GLU A 108 2.60 34.46 -20.91
C GLU A 108 3.38 34.69 -19.61
N ARG A 109 3.93 35.90 -19.40
CA ARG A 109 4.48 36.31 -18.09
C ARG A 109 3.42 36.37 -17.01
N GLU A 110 2.26 36.92 -17.32
CA GLU A 110 1.15 37.04 -16.36
C GLU A 110 0.59 35.67 -15.98
N GLN A 111 0.46 34.75 -16.96
CA GLN A 111 0.13 33.35 -16.69
C GLN A 111 1.24 32.61 -15.90
N GLN A 112 2.52 32.80 -16.24
CA GLN A 112 3.62 32.23 -15.48
C GLN A 112 3.64 32.76 -14.03
N GLN A 113 3.28 34.02 -13.81
CA GLN A 113 3.15 34.60 -12.47
C GLN A 113 1.98 33.98 -11.69
N MET A 114 0.83 33.74 -12.32
CA MET A 114 -0.28 33.02 -11.67
C MET A 114 0.08 31.56 -11.36
N LEU A 115 0.83 30.89 -12.24
CA LEU A 115 1.31 29.53 -12.01
C LEU A 115 2.36 29.44 -10.89
N LEU A 116 3.26 30.43 -10.80
CA LEU A 116 4.22 30.56 -9.70
C LEU A 116 3.51 30.88 -8.37
N ALA A 117 2.49 31.76 -8.38
CA ALA A 117 1.71 32.08 -7.19
C ALA A 117 0.94 30.86 -6.64
N ASN A 118 0.35 30.04 -7.51
CA ASN A 118 -0.30 28.79 -7.11
C ASN A 118 0.71 27.76 -6.53
N GLN A 119 1.92 27.70 -7.08
CA GLN A 119 2.98 26.84 -6.55
C GLN A 119 3.50 27.34 -5.20
N ASP A 120 3.64 28.64 -4.99
CA ASP A 120 4.02 29.22 -3.70
C ASP A 120 2.99 28.89 -2.61
N GLN A 121 1.69 28.95 -2.94
CA GLN A 121 0.63 28.53 -2.02
C GLN A 121 0.72 27.03 -1.68
N ALA A 122 1.08 26.19 -2.65
CA ALA A 122 1.32 24.77 -2.40
C ALA A 122 2.58 24.55 -1.52
N LEU A 123 3.65 25.31 -1.76
CA LEU A 123 4.87 25.27 -0.95
C LEU A 123 4.65 25.75 0.48
N ASP A 124 3.78 26.75 0.71
CA ASP A 124 3.42 27.22 2.06
C ASP A 124 2.59 26.18 2.82
N THR A 125 1.69 25.49 2.12
CA THR A 125 0.93 24.36 2.69
C THR A 125 1.84 23.17 3.04
N ILE A 126 2.85 22.90 2.21
CA ILE A 126 3.89 21.91 2.51
C ILE A 126 4.76 22.39 3.67
N GLY A 127 5.13 23.67 3.72
CA GLY A 127 5.94 24.27 4.76
C GLY A 127 5.27 24.21 6.14
N THR A 128 3.98 24.50 6.21
CA THR A 128 3.17 24.36 7.43
C THR A 128 3.07 22.90 7.86
N SER A 129 2.79 21.98 6.93
CA SER A 129 2.76 20.53 7.20
C SER A 129 4.12 20.01 7.69
N LEU A 130 5.22 20.49 7.11
CA LEU A 130 6.58 20.12 7.50
C LEU A 130 6.94 20.69 8.88
N SER A 131 6.46 21.89 9.20
CA SER A 131 6.59 22.49 10.54
C SER A 131 5.85 21.65 11.59
N THR A 132 4.63 21.19 11.28
CA THR A 132 3.87 20.27 12.15
C THR A 132 4.55 18.91 12.28
N LEU A 133 5.06 18.33 11.20
CA LEU A 133 5.82 17.07 11.28
C LEU A 133 7.10 17.22 12.10
N ARG A 134 7.79 18.37 11.99
CA ARG A 134 8.99 18.68 12.77
C ARG A 134 8.67 18.81 14.26
N SER A 135 7.57 19.46 14.64
CA SER A 135 7.16 19.57 16.03
C SER A 135 6.72 18.22 16.60
N GLN A 136 6.05 17.38 15.79
CA GLN A 136 5.68 16.02 16.17
C GLN A 136 6.90 15.12 16.34
N ALA A 137 7.88 15.20 15.43
CA ALA A 137 9.14 14.47 15.55
C ALA A 137 9.94 14.90 16.80
N HIS A 138 9.87 16.18 17.18
CA HIS A 138 10.50 16.67 18.40
C HIS A 138 9.82 16.11 19.67
N LEU A 139 8.49 16.09 19.71
CA LEU A 139 7.72 15.48 20.80
C LEU A 139 7.97 13.98 20.91
N ILE A 140 8.00 13.26 19.77
CA ILE A 140 8.35 11.83 19.74
C ILE A 140 9.78 11.61 20.25
N GLY A 141 10.72 12.48 19.89
CA GLY A 141 12.10 12.42 20.39
C GLY A 141 12.17 12.55 21.91
N GLN A 142 11.48 13.53 22.49
CA GLN A 142 11.44 13.73 23.93
C GLN A 142 10.76 12.56 24.67
N GLU A 143 9.63 12.08 24.16
CA GLU A 143 8.92 10.92 24.74
C GLU A 143 9.77 9.64 24.64
N THR A 144 10.54 9.47 23.56
CA THR A 144 11.47 8.32 23.42
C THR A 144 12.61 8.41 24.43
N ASP A 145 13.17 9.60 24.66
CA ASP A 145 14.19 9.81 25.69
C ASP A 145 13.63 9.58 27.11
N GLU A 146 12.39 9.98 27.37
CA GLU A 146 11.69 9.70 28.64
C GLU A 146 11.41 8.20 28.80
N GLN A 147 11.03 7.49 27.73
CA GLN A 147 10.83 6.04 27.76
C GLN A 147 12.12 5.26 27.99
N VAL A 148 13.27 5.74 27.50
CA VAL A 148 14.59 5.14 27.83
C VAL A 148 14.89 5.28 29.33
N LEU A 149 14.48 6.38 29.95
CA LEU A 149 14.60 6.60 31.39
C LEU A 149 13.65 5.68 32.19
N MET A 150 12.40 5.51 31.76
CA MET A 150 11.43 4.60 32.39
C MET A 150 11.79 3.12 32.22
N LEU A 151 12.46 2.74 31.13
CA LEU A 151 12.98 1.38 30.95
C LEU A 151 14.04 1.03 32.01
N GLY A 152 14.80 2.01 32.49
CA GLY A 152 15.74 1.80 33.60
C GLY A 152 15.05 1.50 34.93
N GLU A 153 13.88 2.09 35.19
CA GLU A 153 13.08 1.81 36.39
C GLU A 153 12.40 0.43 36.29
N LEU A 154 11.91 0.07 35.10
CA LEU A 154 11.36 -1.26 34.85
C LEU A 154 12.41 -2.37 35.05
N ASP A 155 13.64 -2.16 34.60
CA ASP A 155 14.76 -3.10 34.81
C ASP A 155 15.03 -3.32 36.30
N ALA A 156 15.02 -2.24 37.10
CA ALA A 156 15.19 -2.32 38.54
C ALA A 156 14.03 -3.06 39.25
N ASP A 157 12.79 -2.88 38.81
CA ASP A 157 11.64 -3.60 39.38
C ASP A 157 11.60 -5.08 38.96
N VAL A 158 12.05 -5.39 37.74
CA VAL A 158 12.26 -6.77 37.26
C VAL A 158 13.34 -7.46 38.10
N ASP A 159 14.48 -6.82 38.35
CA ASP A 159 15.54 -7.33 39.24
C ASP A 159 15.02 -7.58 40.67
N GLN A 160 14.22 -6.64 41.20
CA GLN A 160 13.61 -6.80 42.51
C GLN A 160 12.62 -7.98 42.53
N THR A 161 11.84 -8.15 41.46
CA THR A 161 10.90 -9.27 41.33
C THR A 161 11.64 -10.60 41.19
N GLN A 162 12.73 -10.66 40.43
CA GLN A 162 13.58 -11.85 40.29
C GLN A 162 14.17 -12.28 41.63
N THR A 163 14.70 -11.33 42.43
CA THR A 163 15.24 -11.66 43.76
C THR A 163 14.16 -12.14 44.74
N ARG A 164 12.94 -11.59 44.68
CA ARG A 164 11.79 -12.08 45.47
C ARG A 164 11.38 -13.49 45.04
N LEU A 165 11.32 -13.74 43.74
CA LEU A 165 10.95 -15.03 43.17
C LEU A 165 12.00 -16.11 43.50
N GLN A 166 13.29 -15.78 43.42
CA GLN A 166 14.36 -16.69 43.81
C GLN A 166 14.26 -17.09 45.29
N ARG A 167 14.00 -16.12 46.18
CA ARG A 167 13.76 -16.41 47.62
C ARG A 167 12.52 -17.28 47.82
N ALA A 168 11.45 -17.06 47.06
CA ALA A 168 10.25 -17.88 47.13
C ALA A 168 10.51 -19.33 46.69
N MET A 169 11.25 -19.53 45.60
CA MET A 169 11.69 -20.85 45.14
C MET A 169 12.55 -21.57 46.19
N THR A 170 13.53 -20.88 46.79
CA THR A 170 14.35 -21.49 47.85
C THR A 170 13.53 -21.92 49.06
N ARG A 171 12.49 -21.15 49.44
CA ARG A 171 11.58 -21.55 50.51
C ARG A 171 10.74 -22.76 50.10
N MET A 172 10.26 -22.80 48.86
CA MET A 172 9.51 -23.93 48.33
C MET A 172 10.34 -25.22 48.35
N ASP A 173 11.60 -25.17 47.92
CA ASP A 173 12.54 -26.30 48.01
C ASP A 173 12.74 -26.76 49.45
N GLN A 174 12.88 -25.82 50.39
CA GLN A 174 12.99 -26.15 51.82
C GLN A 174 11.70 -26.78 52.38
N PHE A 175 10.52 -26.35 51.93
CA PHE A 175 9.24 -26.95 52.34
C PHE A 175 9.10 -28.37 51.80
N VAL A 176 9.46 -28.60 50.54
CA VAL A 176 9.45 -29.94 49.92
C VAL A 176 10.41 -30.87 50.67
N ALA A 177 11.65 -30.43 50.90
CA ALA A 177 12.65 -31.23 51.62
C ALA A 177 12.23 -31.56 53.07
N ARG A 178 11.59 -30.62 53.78
CA ARG A 178 11.09 -30.85 55.15
C ARG A 178 9.91 -31.82 55.20
N THR A 179 9.08 -31.82 54.16
CA THR A 179 7.92 -32.71 54.04
C THR A 179 8.39 -34.15 53.79
N ASP A 180 9.33 -34.34 52.86
CA ASP A 180 9.85 -35.66 52.51
C ASP A 180 10.57 -36.35 53.70
N ALA A 181 11.43 -35.61 54.40
CA ALA A 181 12.19 -36.16 55.54
C ALA A 181 11.31 -36.59 56.73
N LYS A 182 10.24 -35.84 57.02
CA LYS A 182 9.36 -36.13 58.17
C LYS A 182 8.36 -37.22 57.88
N LEU A 183 7.74 -37.23 56.70
CA LEU A 183 6.75 -38.26 56.35
C LEU A 183 7.40 -39.62 56.11
N GLY A 184 8.57 -39.66 55.45
CA GLY A 184 9.28 -40.92 55.20
C GLY A 184 9.70 -41.63 56.48
N GLY A 185 10.31 -40.90 57.43
CA GLY A 185 10.78 -41.49 58.69
C GLY A 185 9.66 -42.02 59.59
N TRP A 186 8.56 -41.26 59.71
CA TRP A 186 7.41 -41.68 60.52
C TRP A 186 6.68 -42.87 59.90
N CYS A 187 6.52 -42.90 58.57
CA CYS A 187 5.89 -44.01 57.87
C CYS A 187 6.67 -45.31 58.09
N VAL A 188 8.00 -45.28 57.95
CA VAL A 188 8.86 -46.46 58.21
C VAL A 188 8.73 -46.93 59.65
N TRP A 189 8.76 -46.02 60.63
CA TRP A 189 8.66 -46.38 62.05
C TRP A 189 7.29 -46.98 62.41
N ILE A 190 6.21 -46.39 61.90
CA ILE A 190 4.84 -46.92 62.07
C ILE A 190 4.72 -48.31 61.44
N LEU A 191 5.26 -48.51 60.24
CA LEU A 191 5.22 -49.80 59.53
C LEU A 191 5.96 -50.90 60.33
N ILE A 192 7.11 -50.58 60.94
CA ILE A 192 7.85 -51.48 61.83
C ILE A 192 7.02 -51.86 63.06
N VAL A 193 6.38 -50.90 63.73
CA VAL A 193 5.54 -51.19 64.92
C VAL A 193 4.36 -52.10 64.57
N VAL A 194 3.68 -51.82 63.46
CA VAL A 194 2.57 -52.67 62.98
C VAL A 194 3.05 -54.09 62.68
N LEU A 195 4.21 -54.23 62.02
CA LEU A 195 4.81 -55.54 61.74
C LEU A 195 5.15 -56.32 63.03
N LEU A 196 5.72 -55.66 64.04
CA LEU A 196 6.03 -56.27 65.34
C LEU A 196 4.78 -56.73 66.09
N LEU A 197 3.71 -55.92 66.06
CA LEU A 197 2.44 -56.28 66.67
C LEU A 197 1.80 -57.50 65.99
N LEU A 198 1.85 -57.56 64.66
CA LEU A 198 1.40 -58.74 63.91
C LEU A 198 2.21 -59.99 64.26
N LEU A 199 3.53 -59.86 64.37
CA LEU A 199 4.40 -60.98 64.75
C LEU A 199 4.07 -61.48 66.17
N LEU A 200 3.92 -60.58 67.14
CA LEU A 200 3.53 -60.94 68.50
C LEU A 200 2.16 -61.62 68.55
N LEU A 201 1.19 -61.11 67.79
CA LEU A 201 -0.15 -61.71 67.71
C LEU A 201 -0.08 -63.13 67.17
N VAL A 202 0.73 -63.38 66.14
CA VAL A 202 0.94 -64.73 65.58
C VAL A 202 1.69 -65.66 66.53
N LEU A 203 2.61 -65.14 67.35
CA LEU A 203 3.38 -65.95 68.31
C LEU A 203 2.54 -66.31 69.55
N LEU A 204 1.59 -65.46 69.92
CA LEU A 204 0.71 -65.65 71.08
C LEU A 204 -0.48 -66.57 70.75
N LEU A 205 -0.91 -66.61 69.49
CA LEU A 205 -1.98 -67.50 68.97
C LEU A 205 -1.45 -68.92 68.69
#